data_AF-A0A0Q7MF83-F1
#
_entry.id   AF-A0A0Q7MF83-F1
#
_cell.length_a   1.000
_cell.length_b   1.000
_cell.length_c   1.000
_cell.angle_alpha   90.00
_cell.angle_beta   90.00
_cell.angle_gamma   90.00
#
_symmetry.space_group_name_H-M   'P 1'
#
loop_
_entity.id
_entity.type
_entity.pdbx_description
1 polymer ?
#
loop_
_entity_poly.entity_id
_entity_poly.type
_entity_poly.pdbx_seq_one_letter_code
_entity_poly.pdbx_strand_id
1 'polypeptide(L)'
;SGAYLQSAFIRNITTAKITFLDGSVQESAMATNAVAERKFDASVSTVTLSGTLVNIASVTIGKNTADYIEVDAVVRIESQPKLNDNQAEVEVRLREGTTEVDTQILKFPAPGELQVARLKFMVDSGNGNRTYSVIARVNAGAAIIGRRSLAAKRDKKSNA
;
A
#
# COMPACT_ATOMS: atom_id res chain seq x y z
N SER A 1 42.88 0.21 -10.60
CA SER A 1 41.90 1.26 -10.26
C SER A 1 40.50 0.67 -10.40
N GLY A 2 39.99 0.04 -9.34
CA GLY A 2 38.63 -0.53 -9.33
C GLY A 2 37.64 0.48 -8.75
N ALA A 3 36.51 0.67 -9.40
CA ALA A 3 35.42 1.47 -8.86
C ALA A 3 34.82 0.77 -7.63
N TYR A 4 34.83 1.44 -6.48
CA TYR A 4 34.12 1.00 -5.27
C TYR A 4 32.70 1.59 -5.28
N LEU A 5 31.68 0.73 -5.31
CA LEU A 5 30.28 1.12 -5.10
C LEU A 5 29.96 0.96 -3.60
N GLN A 6 29.86 2.08 -2.89
CA GLN A 6 29.63 2.08 -1.43
C GLN A 6 28.15 1.92 -1.05
N SER A 7 27.24 2.02 -2.01
CA SER A 7 25.87 1.47 -1.95
C SER A 7 25.17 1.73 -3.29
N ALA A 8 24.54 0.72 -3.87
CA ALA A 8 23.72 0.85 -5.06
C ALA A 8 22.31 0.33 -4.74
N PHE A 9 21.32 1.21 -4.78
CA PHE A 9 19.92 0.81 -4.66
C PHE A 9 19.45 0.24 -6.00
N ILE A 10 19.51 -1.09 -6.15
CA ILE A 10 18.98 -1.76 -7.34
C ILE A 10 17.50 -2.03 -7.11
N ARG A 11 16.62 -1.20 -7.71
CA ARG A 11 15.16 -1.25 -7.52
C ARG A 11 14.47 -2.49 -8.10
N ASN A 12 15.19 -3.35 -8.82
CA ASN A 12 14.79 -4.69 -9.21
C ASN A 12 16.05 -5.40 -9.75
N ILE A 13 16.56 -6.39 -9.03
CA ILE A 13 17.47 -7.36 -9.65
C ILE A 13 16.58 -8.41 -10.31
N THR A 14 16.21 -8.20 -11.57
CA THR A 14 15.84 -9.32 -12.45
C THR A 14 17.11 -9.79 -13.14
N THR A 15 18.04 -10.37 -12.39
CA THR A 15 19.15 -11.09 -13.02
C THR A 15 18.64 -12.47 -13.35
N ALA A 16 18.50 -12.78 -14.63
CA ALA A 16 18.19 -14.12 -15.11
C ALA A 16 19.24 -15.17 -14.64
N LYS A 17 20.41 -14.72 -14.14
CA LYS A 17 21.52 -15.56 -13.75
C LYS A 17 22.41 -14.83 -12.73
N ILE A 18 22.69 -15.46 -11.58
CA ILE A 18 23.77 -15.05 -10.67
C ILE A 18 24.87 -16.10 -10.77
N THR A 19 26.12 -15.66 -11.02
CA THR A 19 27.30 -16.55 -11.02
C THR A 19 28.18 -16.17 -9.84
N PHE A 20 28.45 -17.13 -8.96
CA PHE A 20 29.28 -16.93 -7.77
C PHE A 20 30.77 -17.04 -8.12
N LEU A 21 31.64 -16.56 -7.23
CA LEU A 21 33.10 -16.55 -7.43
C LEU A 21 33.70 -17.96 -7.54
N ASP A 22 32.99 -18.98 -7.06
CA ASP A 22 33.35 -20.40 -7.22
C ASP A 22 32.87 -20.99 -8.57
N GLY A 23 32.28 -20.18 -9.44
CA GLY A 23 31.77 -20.57 -10.75
C GLY A 23 30.38 -21.22 -10.73
N SER A 24 29.76 -21.38 -9.55
CA SER A 24 28.40 -21.89 -9.46
C SER A 24 27.38 -20.88 -10.01
N VAL A 25 26.34 -21.38 -10.66
CA VAL A 25 25.31 -20.57 -11.32
C VAL A 25 23.96 -20.85 -10.68
N GLN A 26 23.27 -19.79 -10.27
CA GLN A 26 21.89 -19.83 -9.80
C GLN A 26 20.98 -19.10 -10.80
N GLU A 27 20.12 -19.85 -11.51
CA GLU A 27 19.24 -19.34 -12.57
C GLU A 27 17.87 -18.85 -12.05
N SER A 28 17.61 -18.97 -10.75
CA SER A 28 16.44 -18.36 -10.12
C SER A 28 16.74 -18.03 -8.65
N ALA A 29 17.17 -16.79 -8.39
CA ALA A 29 17.26 -16.24 -7.05
C ALA A 29 16.08 -15.26 -6.85
N MET A 30 14.89 -15.78 -6.55
CA MET A 30 13.88 -14.93 -5.92
C MET A 30 14.40 -14.62 -4.52
N ALA A 31 14.90 -13.40 -4.31
CA ALA A 31 15.29 -12.91 -2.99
C ALA A 31 14.02 -12.66 -2.16
N THR A 32 13.41 -13.72 -1.62
CA THR A 32 12.08 -13.64 -1.00
C THR A 32 12.05 -12.97 0.36
N ASN A 33 13.15 -12.45 0.93
CA ASN A 33 13.15 -11.93 2.31
C ASN A 33 14.15 -10.79 2.64
N ALA A 34 14.63 -10.03 1.66
CA ALA A 34 15.62 -8.95 1.90
C ALA A 34 15.02 -7.55 2.19
N VAL A 35 13.76 -7.46 2.64
CA VAL A 35 13.15 -6.16 2.98
C VAL A 35 12.84 -6.11 4.47
N ALA A 36 13.89 -6.06 5.28
CA ALA A 36 13.82 -5.43 6.59
C ALA A 36 13.77 -3.90 6.37
N GLU A 37 12.62 -3.38 5.89
CA GLU A 37 12.37 -1.93 5.82
C GLU A 37 12.10 -1.42 7.24
N ARG A 38 13.19 -1.09 7.95
CA ARG A 38 13.15 -0.25 9.15
C ARG A 38 12.92 1.19 8.70
N LYS A 39 11.74 1.74 9.03
CA LYS A 39 11.31 3.14 8.87
C LYS A 39 11.11 3.60 7.42
N PHE A 40 10.09 4.44 7.21
CA PHE A 40 9.91 5.14 5.94
C PHE A 40 11.00 6.20 5.75
N ASP A 41 12.23 5.78 5.44
CA ASP A 41 13.25 6.73 4.96
C ASP A 41 12.81 7.29 3.61
N ALA A 42 12.31 8.52 3.64
CA ALA A 42 12.14 9.47 2.54
C ALA A 42 11.94 8.83 1.14
N SER A 43 10.92 7.99 1.00
CA SER A 43 10.46 7.64 -0.35
C SER A 43 9.68 8.84 -0.90
N VAL A 44 9.86 9.18 -2.18
CA VAL A 44 9.13 10.25 -2.91
C VAL A 44 7.60 10.09 -2.87
N SER A 45 7.08 9.04 -2.25
CA SER A 45 5.66 8.70 -2.16
C SER A 45 5.07 8.77 -0.74
N THR A 46 5.79 9.31 0.26
CA THR A 46 5.19 9.49 1.59
C THR A 46 4.16 10.63 1.59
N VAL A 47 3.06 10.43 2.31
CA VAL A 47 2.00 11.43 2.50
C VAL A 47 1.82 11.66 4.00
N THR A 48 2.06 12.90 4.44
CA THR A 48 1.72 13.30 5.81
C THR A 48 0.22 13.44 5.94
N LEU A 49 -0.37 12.74 6.90
CA LEU A 49 -1.81 12.82 7.15
C LEU A 49 -2.17 14.07 7.93
N SER A 50 -3.25 14.73 7.51
CA SER A 50 -3.91 15.82 8.23
C SER A 50 -5.13 15.30 9.00
N GLY A 51 -5.72 16.16 9.83
CA GLY A 51 -7.00 15.89 10.49
C GLY A 51 -8.22 15.83 9.54
N THR A 52 -8.00 16.08 8.26
CA THR A 52 -9.01 16.02 7.20
C THR A 52 -8.81 14.79 6.34
N LEU A 53 -9.90 14.24 5.81
CA LEU A 53 -9.82 13.11 4.89
C LEU A 53 -9.14 13.55 3.59
N VAL A 54 -7.98 12.97 3.30
CA VAL A 54 -7.22 13.20 2.06
C VAL A 54 -7.32 12.00 1.16
N ASN A 55 -7.37 12.20 -0.16
CA ASN A 55 -7.27 11.12 -1.14
C ASN A 55 -5.81 10.69 -1.28
N ILE A 56 -5.58 9.39 -1.17
CA ILE A 56 -4.23 8.81 -1.12
C ILE A 56 -3.99 7.93 -2.35
N ALA A 57 -5.03 7.25 -2.83
CA ALA A 57 -5.00 6.47 -4.07
C ALA A 57 -6.41 6.37 -4.66
N SER A 58 -6.50 6.28 -5.98
CA SER A 58 -7.76 6.05 -6.70
C SER A 58 -7.54 5.09 -7.87
N VAL A 59 -8.57 4.29 -8.20
CA VAL A 59 -8.60 3.42 -9.37
C VAL A 59 -9.98 3.48 -9.99
N THR A 60 -10.06 3.55 -11.32
CA THR A 60 -11.31 3.48 -12.06
C THR A 60 -11.31 2.22 -12.90
N ILE A 61 -12.42 1.47 -12.85
CA ILE A 61 -12.59 0.21 -13.58
C ILE A 61 -13.98 0.13 -14.19
N GLY A 62 -14.06 -0.31 -15.45
CA GLY A 62 -15.33 -0.55 -16.12
C GLY A 62 -15.91 -1.91 -15.74
N LYS A 63 -17.16 -1.94 -15.25
CA LYS A 63 -17.91 -3.14 -14.90
C LYS A 63 -19.01 -3.39 -15.92
N ASN A 64 -19.17 -4.63 -16.42
CA ASN A 64 -20.42 -5.03 -17.07
C ASN A 64 -21.34 -5.79 -16.11
N THR A 65 -22.62 -5.95 -16.47
CA THR A 65 -23.62 -6.66 -15.66
C THR A 65 -23.22 -8.10 -15.31
N ALA A 66 -22.51 -8.78 -16.23
CA ALA A 66 -22.02 -10.15 -16.07
C ALA A 66 -20.71 -10.26 -15.28
N ASP A 67 -20.11 -9.14 -14.87
CA ASP A 67 -18.84 -9.13 -14.15
C ASP A 67 -19.09 -8.93 -12.64
N TYR A 68 -18.14 -9.36 -11.82
CA TYR A 68 -17.96 -8.85 -10.45
C TYR A 68 -16.61 -8.12 -10.36
N ILE A 69 -16.50 -7.20 -9.41
CA ILE A 69 -15.26 -6.50 -9.10
C ILE A 69 -14.84 -6.85 -7.68
N GLU A 70 -13.58 -7.23 -7.50
CA GLU A 70 -12.93 -7.28 -6.20
C GLU A 70 -11.96 -6.10 -6.08
N VAL A 71 -12.10 -5.34 -5.00
CA VAL A 71 -11.22 -4.22 -4.66
C VAL A 71 -10.44 -4.58 -3.41
N ASP A 72 -9.13 -4.45 -3.48
CA ASP A 72 -8.22 -4.68 -2.37
C ASP A 72 -7.32 -3.45 -2.20
N ALA A 73 -7.29 -2.92 -0.98
CA ALA A 73 -6.48 -1.79 -0.61
C ALA A 73 -5.60 -2.13 0.59
N VAL A 74 -4.29 -1.91 0.44
CA VAL A 74 -3.32 -2.08 1.50
C VAL A 74 -2.58 -0.76 1.70
N VAL A 75 -2.63 -0.24 2.92
CA VAL A 75 -1.99 1.03 3.29
C VAL A 75 -1.07 0.79 4.47
N ARG A 76 0.23 1.06 4.29
CA ARG A 76 1.19 1.02 5.39
C ARG A 76 1.32 2.40 6.02
N ILE A 77 1.19 2.46 7.33
CA ILE A 77 1.15 3.68 8.12
C ILE A 77 2.19 3.57 9.24
N GLU A 78 2.92 4.66 9.46
CA GLU A 78 3.86 4.81 10.57
C GLU A 78 3.44 6.01 11.42
N SER A 79 3.31 5.81 12.73
CA SER A 79 3.08 6.90 13.67
C SER A 79 4.33 7.79 13.77
N GLN A 80 4.12 9.09 13.86
CA GLN A 80 5.18 10.08 14.01
C GLN A 80 5.15 10.69 15.42
N PRO A 81 6.31 11.08 15.97
CA PRO A 81 6.34 11.84 17.21
C PRO A 81 5.56 13.15 17.08
N LYS A 82 4.79 13.51 18.10
CA LYS A 82 4.10 14.80 18.19
C LYS A 82 4.37 15.43 19.55
N LEU A 83 4.48 16.75 19.60
CA LEU A 83 4.66 17.48 20.86
C LEU A 83 3.47 17.16 21.78
N ASN A 84 3.76 16.61 22.96
CA ASN A 84 2.80 16.29 24.04
C ASN A 84 1.83 15.12 23.80
N ASP A 85 1.97 14.37 22.70
CA ASP A 85 1.17 13.18 22.44
C ASP A 85 2.00 12.15 21.68
N ASN A 86 2.19 10.99 22.31
CA ASN A 86 2.97 9.89 21.76
C ASN A 86 2.10 8.85 21.05
N GLN A 87 0.78 9.02 21.10
CA GLN A 87 -0.16 8.12 20.47
C GLN A 87 -0.67 8.71 19.17
N ALA A 88 -0.99 7.84 18.21
CA ALA A 88 -1.69 8.25 17.00
C ALA A 88 -2.91 7.37 16.75
N GLU A 89 -3.96 7.96 16.21
CA GLU A 89 -5.12 7.24 15.71
C GLU A 89 -5.35 7.65 14.26
N VAL A 90 -5.36 6.67 13.37
CA VAL A 90 -5.51 6.88 11.93
C VAL A 90 -6.74 6.15 11.43
N GLU A 91 -7.58 6.86 10.71
CA GLU A 91 -8.76 6.31 10.06
C GLU A 91 -8.52 6.21 8.57
N VAL A 92 -8.68 5.01 8.00
CA VAL A 92 -8.54 4.72 6.58
C VAL A 92 -9.88 4.22 6.06
N ARG A 93 -10.36 4.78 4.96
CA ARG A 93 -11.63 4.41 4.34
C ARG A 93 -11.42 4.03 2.89
N LEU A 94 -12.14 3.00 2.46
CA LEU A 94 -12.37 2.69 1.07
C LEU A 94 -13.72 3.30 0.65
N ARG A 95 -13.72 4.03 -0.45
CA ARG A 95 -14.93 4.61 -1.05
C ARG A 95 -15.16 4.12 -2.45
N GLU A 96 -16.43 4.01 -2.83
CA GLU A 96 -16.87 3.99 -4.22
C GLU A 96 -17.54 5.34 -4.54
N GLY A 97 -16.93 6.13 -5.41
CA GLY A 97 -17.32 7.52 -5.61
C GLY A 97 -17.22 8.31 -4.31
N THR A 98 -18.36 8.76 -3.79
CA THR A 98 -18.46 9.47 -2.50
C THR A 98 -18.90 8.57 -1.35
N THR A 99 -19.36 7.36 -1.63
CA THR A 99 -19.92 6.43 -0.64
C THR A 99 -18.82 5.61 0.02
N GLU A 100 -18.83 5.56 1.35
CA GLU A 100 -17.97 4.67 2.12
C GLU A 100 -18.45 3.23 2.03
N VAL A 101 -17.53 2.31 1.71
CA VAL A 101 -17.83 0.88 1.54
C VAL A 101 -17.07 0.00 2.52
N ASP A 102 -15.94 0.48 3.05
CA ASP A 102 -15.18 -0.18 4.10
C ASP A 102 -14.34 0.85 4.88
N THR A 103 -14.09 0.61 6.16
CA THR A 103 -13.34 1.52 7.03
C THR A 103 -12.56 0.75 8.08
N GLN A 104 -11.33 1.20 8.35
CA GLN A 104 -10.48 0.67 9.40
C GLN A 104 -9.88 1.81 10.22
N ILE A 105 -9.88 1.66 11.55
CA ILE A 105 -9.24 2.57 12.49
C ILE A 105 -8.05 1.84 13.11
N LEU A 106 -6.86 2.45 13.00
CA LEU A 106 -5.61 1.96 13.57
C LEU A 106 -5.19 2.84 14.74
N LYS A 107 -4.73 2.21 15.82
CA LYS A 107 -4.26 2.88 17.03
C LYS A 107 -2.80 2.53 17.25
N PHE A 108 -1.97 3.55 17.37
CA PHE A 108 -0.52 3.46 17.56
C PHE A 108 -0.19 3.95 18.97
N PRO A 109 0.07 3.04 19.94
CA PRO A 109 0.40 3.43 21.31
C PRO A 109 1.76 4.11 21.47
N ALA A 110 2.67 3.98 20.49
CA ALA A 110 3.97 4.64 20.51
C ALA A 110 4.37 5.21 19.13
N PRO A 111 5.27 6.23 19.08
CA PRO A 111 5.83 6.75 17.84
C PRO A 111 6.76 5.76 17.14
N GLY A 112 6.77 5.78 15.81
CA GLY A 112 7.58 4.89 14.97
C GLY A 112 7.01 3.47 14.83
N GLU A 113 5.83 3.21 15.40
CA GLU A 113 5.12 1.96 15.16
C GLU A 113 4.56 1.93 13.74
N LEU A 114 4.71 0.76 13.10
CA LEU A 114 4.20 0.50 11.77
C LEU A 114 3.00 -0.45 11.85
N GLN A 115 1.90 -0.04 11.24
CA GLN A 115 0.72 -0.88 11.06
C GLN A 115 0.22 -0.82 9.63
N VAL A 116 -0.61 -1.79 9.26
CA VAL A 116 -1.11 -1.96 7.90
C VAL A 116 -2.62 -2.01 7.93
N ALA A 117 -3.27 -1.06 7.25
CA ALA A 117 -4.69 -1.15 6.96
C ALA A 117 -4.91 -2.03 5.73
N ARG A 118 -5.90 -2.92 5.80
CA ARG A 118 -6.31 -3.80 4.71
C ARG A 118 -7.82 -3.70 4.56
N LEU A 119 -8.26 -3.10 3.46
CA LEU A 119 -9.67 -2.87 3.17
C LEU A 119 -10.04 -3.70 1.94
N LYS A 120 -11.19 -4.37 1.98
CA LYS A 120 -11.66 -5.22 0.88
C LYS A 120 -13.12 -4.96 0.61
N PHE A 121 -13.47 -4.86 -0.67
CA PHE A 121 -14.86 -4.71 -1.09
C PHE A 121 -15.13 -5.51 -2.36
N MET A 122 -16.34 -6.06 -2.48
CA MET A 122 -16.78 -6.82 -3.65
C MET A 122 -18.08 -6.21 -4.18
N VAL A 123 -18.14 -6.03 -5.51
CA VAL A 123 -19.32 -5.53 -6.20
C VAL A 123 -19.78 -6.54 -7.24
N ASP A 124 -21.00 -7.02 -7.08
CA ASP A 124 -21.62 -7.98 -7.99
C ASP A 124 -22.65 -7.33 -8.94
N SER A 125 -23.26 -6.22 -8.56
CA SER A 125 -24.39 -5.60 -9.26
C SER A 125 -24.00 -4.37 -10.09
N GLY A 126 -24.92 -3.90 -10.94
CA GLY A 126 -24.76 -2.71 -11.78
C GLY A 126 -23.79 -2.84 -12.96
N ASN A 127 -23.63 -1.71 -13.68
CA ASN A 127 -22.85 -1.57 -14.92
C ASN A 127 -22.19 -0.17 -14.95
N GLY A 128 -21.16 0.02 -15.77
CA GLY A 128 -20.49 1.29 -16.00
C GLY A 128 -19.13 1.42 -15.30
N ASN A 129 -18.53 2.62 -15.43
CA ASN A 129 -17.26 2.93 -14.78
C ASN A 129 -17.49 3.19 -13.29
N ARG A 130 -16.74 2.49 -12.45
CA ARG A 130 -16.74 2.66 -11.00
C ARG A 130 -15.37 3.15 -10.56
N THR A 131 -15.34 4.17 -9.72
CA THR A 131 -14.12 4.73 -9.18
C THR A 131 -14.03 4.41 -7.69
N TYR A 132 -12.97 3.72 -7.31
CA TYR A 132 -12.67 3.43 -5.92
C TYR A 132 -11.55 4.34 -5.45
N SER A 133 -11.65 4.83 -4.22
CA SER A 133 -10.64 5.69 -3.61
C SER A 133 -10.32 5.22 -2.21
N VAL A 134 -9.03 5.24 -1.87
CA VAL A 134 -8.58 5.12 -0.49
C VAL A 134 -8.31 6.52 0.02
N ILE A 135 -8.98 6.86 1.11
CA ILE A 135 -8.80 8.12 1.81
C ILE A 135 -8.41 7.84 3.24
N ALA A 136 -7.67 8.74 3.87
CA ALA A 136 -7.40 8.63 5.30
C ALA A 136 -7.28 9.99 5.96
N ARG A 137 -7.36 9.98 7.28
CA ARG A 137 -7.06 11.11 8.15
C ARG A 137 -6.39 10.63 9.43
N VAL A 138 -5.70 11.53 10.11
CA VAL A 138 -5.25 11.31 11.48
C VAL A 138 -6.28 11.93 12.45
N ASN A 139 -6.93 11.11 13.26
CA ASN A 139 -7.89 11.56 14.28
C ASN A 139 -7.18 12.17 15.50
N ALA A 140 -6.03 11.59 15.88
CA ALA A 140 -5.19 12.01 17.00
C ALA A 140 -3.72 11.71 16.70
N GLY A 141 -2.79 12.46 17.32
CA GLY A 141 -1.36 12.30 17.06
C GLY A 141 -0.89 12.84 15.70
N ALA A 142 0.16 12.21 15.16
CA ALA A 142 0.74 12.46 13.85
C ALA A 142 1.09 11.13 13.18
N ALA A 143 0.91 11.03 11.86
CA ALA A 143 1.20 9.82 11.12
C ALA A 143 1.56 10.13 9.65
N ILE A 144 2.35 9.26 9.06
CA ILE A 144 2.67 9.27 7.63
C ILE A 144 2.21 7.97 6.99
N ILE A 145 1.78 8.08 5.74
CA ILE A 145 1.53 6.93 4.87
C ILE A 145 2.73 6.77 3.95
N GLY A 146 3.24 5.55 3.84
CA GLY A 146 4.26 5.22 2.84
C GLY A 146 3.68 4.47 1.64
N ARG A 147 4.27 3.31 1.32
CA ARG A 147 3.80 2.48 0.21
C ARG A 147 2.36 2.02 0.45
N ARG A 148 1.57 2.14 -0.61
CA ARG A 148 0.15 1.80 -0.66
C ARG A 148 -0.15 1.11 -1.97
N SER A 149 -1.06 0.15 -1.94
CA SER A 149 -1.60 -0.49 -3.13
C SER A 149 -3.11 -0.39 -3.10
N LEU A 150 -3.69 -0.04 -4.23
CA LEU A 150 -5.12 -0.13 -4.49
C LEU A 150 -5.26 -0.85 -5.82
N ALA A 151 -5.92 -2.01 -5.79
CA ALA A 151 -6.19 -2.81 -6.97
C ALA A 151 -7.68 -3.04 -7.08
N ALA A 152 -8.20 -2.95 -8.31
CA ALA A 152 -9.53 -3.43 -8.66
C ALA A 152 -9.36 -4.50 -9.72
N LYS A 153 -9.85 -5.70 -9.43
CA LYS A 153 -9.88 -6.83 -10.36
C LYS A 153 -11.30 -7.02 -10.84
N ARG A 154 -11.46 -7.25 -12.14
CA ARG A 154 -12.74 -7.60 -12.75
C ARG A 154 -12.69 -9.05 -13.20
N ASP A 155 -13.67 -9.83 -12.78
CA ASP A 155 -13.82 -11.23 -13.14
C ASP A 155 -15.25 -11.50 -13.64
N LYS A 156 -15.41 -12.55 -14.43
CA LYS A 156 -16.72 -12.99 -14.93
C LYS A 156 -17.44 -13.75 -13.83
N LYS A 157 -18.73 -13.49 -13.63
CA LYS A 157 -19.60 -14.42 -12.91
C LYS A 157 -19.56 -15.72 -13.70
N SER A 158 -19.02 -16.81 -13.15
CA SER A 158 -19.12 -18.10 -13.81
C SER A 158 -20.60 -18.41 -13.99
N ASN A 159 -21.02 -18.79 -15.19
CA ASN A 159 -22.41 -19.16 -15.46
C ASN A 159 -22.87 -20.17 -14.41
N ALA A 160 -23.85 -19.77 -13.59
CA ALA A 160 -24.70 -20.69 -12.83
C ALA A 160 -25.75 -21.26 -13.78
#